data_AF-A0A9P7FHQ9-F1
#
_entry.id   AF-A0A9P7FHQ9-F1
#
_cell.length_a   1.000
_cell.length_b   1.000
_cell.length_c   1.000
_cell.angle_alpha   90.00
_cell.angle_beta   90.00
_cell.angle_gamma   90.00
#
_symmetry.space_group_name_H-M   'P 1'
#
loop_
_entity.id
_entity.type
_entity.pdbx_description
1 polymer ?
#
loop_
_entity_poly.entity_id
_entity_poly.type
_entity_poly.pdbx_seq_one_letter_code
_entity_poly.pdbx_strand_id
1 'polypeptide(L)'
;TLYPPTKLCTNPECGAWQVSTVLKKEEQHQAVIFTHANGAQPAWSVHLRCRECHTNYYHNYSVKDGIRTYYSEMPSYIQVAEHQFIQCELAMHWMDLMQIA
;
A
#
# COMPACT_ATOMS: atom_id res chain seq x y z
N THR A 1 -2.94 8.13 7.74
CA THR A 1 -2.01 6.99 7.77
C THR A 1 -2.48 5.94 6.80
N LEU A 2 -1.58 5.42 5.98
CA LEU A 2 -1.81 4.40 4.97
C LEU A 2 -1.36 3.05 5.52
N TYR A 3 -2.28 2.09 5.56
CA TYR A 3 -2.03 0.72 5.98
C TYR A 3 -2.19 -0.22 4.79
N PRO A 4 -1.56 -1.41 4.81
CA PRO A 4 -1.95 -2.48 3.90
C PRO A 4 -3.44 -2.82 4.07
N PRO A 5 -4.12 -3.28 3.02
CA PRO A 5 -5.54 -3.62 3.07
C PRO A 5 -5.82 -4.85 3.95
N THR A 6 -4.79 -5.64 4.26
CA THR A 6 -4.87 -6.81 5.13
C THR A 6 -4.11 -6.61 6.43
N LYS A 7 -4.64 -7.16 7.53
CA LYS A 7 -3.95 -7.29 8.82
C LYS A 7 -3.50 -8.72 9.11
N LEU A 8 -3.75 -9.64 8.20
CA LEU A 8 -3.43 -11.06 8.29
C LEU A 8 -2.45 -11.44 7.18
N CYS A 9 -1.70 -12.52 7.40
CA CYS A 9 -0.95 -13.14 6.31
C CYS A 9 -1.94 -13.56 5.20
N THR A 10 -1.58 -13.41 3.93
CA THR A 10 -2.40 -13.84 2.78
C THR A 10 -1.73 -14.95 1.97
N ASN A 11 -0.57 -15.45 2.40
CA ASN A 11 0.11 -16.58 1.77
C ASN A 11 -0.51 -17.90 2.28
N PRO A 12 -1.26 -18.67 1.45
CA PRO A 12 -1.95 -19.88 1.91
C PRO A 12 -1.01 -20.99 2.40
N GLU A 13 0.24 -20.97 1.94
CA GLU A 13 1.28 -21.92 2.33
C GLU A 13 1.93 -21.58 3.69
N CYS A 14 1.52 -20.48 4.33
CA CYS A 14 2.10 -20.02 5.59
C CYS A 14 1.30 -20.52 6.79
N GLY A 15 1.98 -20.98 7.85
CA GLY A 15 1.35 -21.35 9.11
C GLY A 15 0.53 -20.19 9.71
N ALA A 16 1.08 -18.97 9.69
CA ALA A 16 0.40 -17.76 10.13
C ALA A 16 -0.92 -17.48 9.39
N TRP A 17 -1.06 -17.92 8.13
CA TRP A 17 -2.33 -17.83 7.40
C TRP A 17 -3.34 -18.85 7.93
N GLN A 18 -2.89 -20.10 8.13
CA GLN A 18 -3.73 -21.21 8.60
C GLN A 18 -4.37 -20.91 9.96
N VAL A 19 -3.63 -20.27 10.87
CA VAL A 19 -4.13 -19.87 12.20
C VAL A 19 -4.64 -18.43 12.26
N SER A 20 -4.69 -17.72 11.12
CA SER A 20 -5.12 -16.31 11.02
C SER A 20 -4.41 -15.38 12.02
N THR A 21 -3.09 -15.49 12.12
CA THR A 21 -2.28 -14.64 13.01
C THR A 21 -2.33 -13.19 12.55
N VAL A 22 -2.62 -12.29 13.49
CA VAL A 22 -2.56 -10.84 13.27
C VAL A 22 -1.12 -10.41 13.05
N LEU A 23 -0.85 -9.81 11.89
CA LEU A 23 0.45 -9.25 11.57
C LEU A 23 0.73 -8.03 12.45
N LYS A 24 1.96 -7.97 12.94
CA LYS A 24 2.43 -6.82 13.70
C LYS A 24 3.03 -5.80 12.74
N LYS A 25 2.90 -4.54 13.14
CA LYS A 25 3.60 -3.43 12.51
C LYS A 25 5.11 -3.65 12.66
N GLU A 26 5.79 -3.61 11.52
CA GLU A 26 7.26 -3.68 11.47
C GLU A 26 7.84 -2.27 11.43
N GLU A 27 7.37 -1.46 10.48
CA GLU A 27 7.91 -0.12 10.22
C GLU A 27 6.80 0.91 10.00
N GLN A 28 7.13 2.18 10.26
CA GLN A 28 6.38 3.33 9.77
C GLN A 28 7.33 4.35 9.17
N HIS A 29 6.90 4.99 8.09
CA HIS A 29 7.64 6.04 7.42
C HIS A 29 6.77 7.28 7.25
N GLN A 30 7.37 8.45 7.41
CA GLN A 30 6.69 9.70 7.02
C GLN A 30 6.48 9.69 5.52
N ALA A 31 5.32 10.15 5.09
CA ALA A 31 4.95 10.18 3.69
C ALA A 31 4.21 11.48 3.35
N VAL A 32 4.10 11.75 2.06
CA VAL A 32 3.28 12.83 1.52
C VAL A 32 2.20 12.23 0.63
N ILE A 33 0.95 12.66 0.81
CA ILE A 33 -0.17 12.33 -0.07
C ILE A 33 -0.58 13.59 -0.84
N PHE A 34 -0.57 13.53 -2.16
CA PHE A 34 -1.16 14.56 -3.01
C PHE A 34 -2.64 14.23 -3.24
N THR A 35 -3.52 15.11 -2.77
CA THR A 35 -4.98 14.97 -2.86
C THR A 35 -5.54 15.96 -3.87
N HIS A 36 -6.69 15.61 -4.45
CA HIS A 36 -7.34 16.46 -5.45
C HIS A 36 -7.78 17.81 -4.85
N ALA A 37 -8.48 17.79 -3.71
CA ALA A 37 -9.05 18.99 -3.11
C ALA A 37 -8.04 19.84 -2.30
N ASN A 38 -7.08 19.20 -1.61
CA ASN A 38 -6.27 19.87 -0.58
C ASN A 38 -4.78 19.91 -0.92
N GLY A 39 -4.37 19.42 -2.10
CA GLY A 39 -2.97 19.35 -2.48
C GLY A 39 -2.17 18.39 -1.60
N ALA A 40 -0.91 18.75 -1.31
CA ALA A 40 0.02 17.93 -0.54
C ALA A 40 -0.33 17.91 0.96
N GLN A 41 -0.51 16.71 1.51
CA GLN A 41 -0.82 16.49 2.92
C GLN A 41 0.19 15.54 3.57
N PRO A 42 0.60 15.80 4.83
CA PRO A 42 1.46 14.88 5.57
C PRO A 42 0.71 13.59 5.89
N ALA A 43 1.42 12.46 5.82
CA ALA A 43 0.90 11.14 6.10
C ALA A 43 1.96 10.24 6.72
N TRP A 44 1.53 9.01 7.01
CA TRP A 44 2.38 7.93 7.50
C TRP A 44 2.09 6.69 6.67
N SER A 45 3.11 6.02 6.14
CA SER A 45 3.00 4.69 5.51
C SER A 45 3.41 3.64 6.52
N VAL A 46 2.56 2.65 6.75
CA VAL A 46 2.82 1.55 7.69
C VAL A 46 3.05 0.25 6.92
N HIS A 47 4.09 -0.48 7.29
CA HIS A 47 4.39 -1.80 6.73
C HIS A 47 4.13 -2.88 7.78
N LEU A 48 3.45 -3.95 7.37
CA LEU A 48 3.25 -5.14 8.20
C LEU A 48 4.14 -6.26 7.67
N ARG A 49 4.72 -7.07 8.56
CA ARG A 49 5.57 -8.19 8.17
C ARG A 49 5.06 -9.49 8.76
N CYS A 50 4.94 -10.52 7.93
CA CYS A 50 4.76 -11.88 8.43
C CYS A 50 6.10 -12.42 8.93
N ARG A 51 6.17 -12.83 10.20
CA ARG A 51 7.42 -13.37 10.78
C ARG A 51 7.73 -14.79 10.32
N GLU A 52 6.74 -15.53 9.82
CA GLU A 52 6.90 -16.91 9.37
C GLU A 52 7.32 -17.01 7.91
N CYS A 53 6.53 -16.44 6.98
CA CYS A 53 6.87 -16.50 5.55
C CYS A 53 7.62 -15.27 5.04
N HIS A 54 7.97 -14.33 5.91
CA HIS A 54 8.75 -13.12 5.61
C HIS A 54 8.16 -12.18 4.55
N THR A 55 6.90 -12.37 4.14
CA THR A 55 6.19 -11.42 3.28
C THR A 55 6.03 -10.07 3.99
N ASN A 56 6.43 -9.00 3.30
CA ASN A 56 6.17 -7.62 3.70
C ASN A 56 4.92 -7.11 2.97
N TYR A 57 4.01 -6.48 3.72
CA TYR A 57 2.76 -5.92 3.22
C TYR A 57 2.88 -4.40 3.29
N TYR A 58 2.79 -3.75 2.12
CA TYR A 58 2.77 -2.30 1.93
C TYR A 58 1.34 -1.85 1.62
N HIS A 59 1.12 -0.55 1.45
CA HIS A 59 -0.22 -0.03 1.17
C HIS A 59 -0.83 -0.56 -0.14
N ASN A 60 -0.05 -0.63 -1.23
CA ASN A 60 -0.55 -1.04 -2.56
C ASN A 60 -0.11 -2.43 -3.02
N TYR A 61 0.88 -3.02 -2.36
CA TYR A 61 1.46 -4.28 -2.79
C TYR A 61 2.04 -5.05 -1.61
N SER A 62 2.31 -6.33 -1.82
CA SER A 62 3.15 -7.14 -0.95
C SER A 62 4.46 -7.51 -1.65
N VAL A 63 5.49 -7.83 -0.86
CA VAL A 63 6.78 -8.31 -1.35
C VAL A 63 7.12 -9.61 -0.64
N LYS A 64 7.33 -10.67 -1.43
CA LYS A 64 7.85 -11.97 -0.97
C LYS A 64 9.02 -12.34 -1.88
N ASP A 65 10.17 -12.64 -1.29
CA ASP A 65 11.38 -13.07 -2.02
C ASP A 65 11.79 -12.10 -3.15
N GLY A 66 11.65 -10.80 -2.91
CA GLY A 66 11.94 -9.75 -3.90
C GLY A 66 10.87 -9.55 -4.98
N ILE A 67 9.86 -10.43 -5.05
CA ILE A 67 8.76 -10.33 -6.00
C ILE A 67 7.68 -9.43 -5.42
N ARG A 68 7.34 -8.38 -6.17
CA ARG A 68 6.26 -7.44 -5.83
C ARG A 68 4.95 -7.89 -6.46
N THR A 69 3.91 -8.03 -5.64
CA THR A 69 2.56 -8.39 -6.07
C THR A 69 1.57 -7.33 -5.60
N TYR A 70 0.92 -6.65 -6.55
CA TYR A 70 -0.10 -5.64 -6.27
C TYR A 70 -1.42 -6.29 -5.85
N TYR A 71 -2.16 -5.61 -4.96
CA TYR A 71 -3.50 -6.06 -4.58
C TYR A 71 -4.47 -5.89 -5.75
N SER A 72 -5.50 -6.74 -5.81
CA SER A 72 -6.48 -6.76 -6.90
C SER A 72 -7.44 -5.57 -6.89
N GLU A 73 -7.63 -4.95 -5.73
CA GLU A 73 -8.53 -3.80 -5.57
C GLU A 73 -7.84 -2.50 -6.00
N MET A 74 -8.59 -1.62 -6.67
CA MET A 74 -8.11 -0.27 -6.99
C MET A 74 -7.89 0.51 -5.69
N PRO A 75 -6.66 0.95 -5.37
CA PRO A 75 -6.40 1.64 -4.13
C PRO A 75 -6.89 3.10 -4.19
N SER A 76 -7.41 3.62 -3.07
CA SER A 76 -7.77 5.04 -2.97
C SER A 76 -6.56 5.97 -3.06
N TYR A 77 -5.36 5.48 -2.68
CA TYR A 77 -4.10 6.20 -2.76
C TYR A 77 -3.04 5.32 -3.45
N ILE A 78 -2.43 5.82 -4.50
CA ILE A 78 -1.45 5.12 -5.32
C ILE A 78 -0.05 5.59 -4.92
N GLN A 79 0.82 4.66 -4.54
CA GLN A 79 2.22 4.93 -4.28
C GLN A 79 2.96 5.16 -5.60
N VAL A 80 3.47 6.38 -5.78
CA VAL A 80 4.19 6.80 -7.00
C VAL A 80 5.70 6.89 -6.77
N ALA A 81 6.13 7.02 -5.52
CA ALA A 81 7.52 6.90 -5.10
C ALA A 81 7.58 6.35 -3.66
N GLU A 82 8.79 6.10 -3.15
CA GLU A 82 9.02 5.42 -1.85
C GLU A 82 8.15 5.96 -0.70
N HIS A 83 8.03 7.29 -0.58
CA HIS A 83 7.26 7.96 0.47
C HIS A 83 6.26 8.97 -0.09
N GLN A 84 5.82 8.77 -1.34
CA GLN A 84 4.92 9.69 -2.03
C GLN A 84 3.74 8.94 -2.63
N PHE A 85 2.55 9.45 -2.35
CA PHE A 85 1.30 8.87 -2.78
C PHE A 85 0.43 9.93 -3.45
N ILE A 86 -0.43 9.51 -4.38
CA ILE A 86 -1.44 10.37 -4.97
C ILE A 86 -2.82 9.75 -4.75
N GLN A 87 -3.84 10.58 -4.52
CA GLN A 87 -5.22 10.12 -4.50
C GLN A 87 -5.61 9.62 -5.90
N CYS A 88 -6.32 8.49 -5.98
CA CYS A 88 -6.74 7.92 -7.27
C CYS A 88 -7.58 8.91 -8.09
N GLU A 89 -8.44 9.70 -7.43
CA GLU A 89 -9.22 10.78 -8.06
C GLU A 89 -8.33 11.83 -8.73
N LEU A 90 -7.23 12.24 -8.08
CA LEU A 90 -6.27 13.18 -8.65
C LEU A 90 -5.57 12.58 -9.89
N ALA A 91 -5.22 11.30 -9.82
CA ALA A 91 -4.63 10.58 -10.96
C ALA A 91 -5.60 10.52 -12.15
N MET A 92 -6.87 10.23 -11.89
CA MET A 92 -7.93 10.23 -12.91
C MET A 92 -8.11 11.61 -13.53
N HIS A 93 -8.15 12.66 -12.72
CA HIS A 93 -8.23 14.04 -13.20
C HIS A 93 -7.05 14.40 -14.12
N TRP A 94 -5.82 14.00 -13.78
CA TRP A 94 -4.67 14.20 -14.66
C TRP A 94 -4.78 13.43 -15.97
N MET A 95 -5.27 12.20 -15.95
CA MET A 95 -5.50 11.42 -17.18
C MET A 95 -6.52 12.12 -18.09
N ASP A 96 -7.59 12.66 -17.54
CA ASP A 96 -8.59 13.39 -18.32
C ASP A 96 -8.00 14.65 -18.97
N LEU A 97 -7.19 15.40 -18.23
CA LEU A 97 -6.50 16.58 -18.75
C LEU A 97 -5.47 16.24 -19.85
N MET A 98 -4.85 15.06 -19.79
CA MET A 98 -3.87 14.60 -20.78
C MET A 98 -4.51 14.02 -22.05
N GLN A 99 -5.82 13.72 -22.03
CA GLN A 99 -6.55 13.22 -23.20
C GLN A 99 -7.10 14.35 -24.09
N ILE A 100 -7.12 15.59 -23.60
CA ILE A 100 -7.47 16.76 -24.40
C ILE A 100 -6.21 17.20 -25.16
N ALA A 101 -5.97 16.56 -26.31
CA ALA A 101 -4.95 16.93 -27.29
C ALA A 101 -5.57 17.68 -28.48
#